data_AF-A0A5A7RK68-F1
#
_entry.id   AF-A0A5A7RK68-F1
#
_cell.length_a   1.000
_cell.length_b   1.000
_cell.length_c   1.000
_cell.angle_alpha   90.00
_cell.angle_beta   90.00
_cell.angle_gamma   90.00
#
_symmetry.space_group_name_H-M   'P 1'
#
loop_
_entity.id
_entity.type
_entity.pdbx_description
1 polymer ?
#
loop_
_entity_poly.entity_id
_entity_poly.type
_entity_poly.pdbx_seq_one_letter_code
_entity_poly.pdbx_strand_id
1 'polypeptide(L)'
;MNTIPYIYITFFLFFTTEAHMFWWLYKSPYRTQNSRKPWPIIIWLQGGPGSSGVGIGNFIEIGPLDVCLKPRNSTWLKKADLLFVDNPVGTGYSYVEDAKFLVMNDDENAADLTTLLIEVFNSQKSLQNNPLYIVAESYGGKFAVTLALSALKAIKNGKLKLKLR
;
A
#
# COMPACT_ATOMS: atom_id res chain seq x y z
N MET A 1 -2.79 -29.83 7.03
CA MET A 1 -2.82 -28.36 7.14
C MET A 1 -1.61 -27.82 6.40
N ASN A 2 -1.79 -27.30 5.19
CA ASN A 2 -0.69 -26.66 4.45
C ASN A 2 -0.53 -25.25 5.02
N THR A 3 0.50 -25.05 5.84
CA THR A 3 0.98 -23.74 6.22
C THR A 3 1.38 -22.98 4.95
N ILE A 4 0.83 -21.78 4.74
CA ILE A 4 1.37 -20.88 3.70
C ILE A 4 2.79 -20.54 4.16
N PRO A 5 3.84 -20.95 3.43
CA PRO A 5 5.19 -20.73 3.88
C PRO A 5 5.50 -19.24 3.73
N TYR A 6 5.76 -18.58 4.86
CA TYR A 6 6.40 -17.27 4.94
C TYR A 6 5.66 -16.10 4.28
N ILE A 7 4.50 -15.75 4.82
CA ILE A 7 4.06 -14.37 4.71
C ILE A 7 4.98 -13.53 5.61
N TYR A 8 5.94 -12.83 5.02
CA TYR A 8 6.65 -11.77 5.73
C TYR A 8 5.72 -10.57 5.80
N ILE A 9 5.11 -10.41 6.97
CA ILE A 9 4.32 -9.25 7.32
C ILE A 9 5.28 -8.20 7.84
N THR A 10 5.15 -6.98 7.37
CA THR A 10 5.77 -5.86 8.07
C THR A 10 4.73 -4.79 8.31
N PHE A 11 4.54 -4.47 9.58
CA PHE A 11 3.66 -3.42 10.08
C PHE A 11 4.52 -2.20 10.36
N PHE A 12 4.12 -1.04 9.85
CA PHE A 12 4.67 0.20 10.37
C PHE A 12 3.57 1.24 10.45
N LEU A 13 3.68 2.09 11.45
CA LEU A 13 2.93 3.33 11.54
C LEU A 13 3.81 4.39 10.87
N PHE A 14 3.26 5.11 9.90
CA PHE A 14 3.91 6.30 9.36
C PHE A 14 3.43 7.53 10.13
N PHE A 15 4.35 8.40 10.53
CA PHE A 15 4.10 9.53 11.43
C PHE A 15 4.27 10.88 10.72
N THR A 16 3.23 11.72 10.77
CA THR A 16 3.35 13.18 10.60
C THR A 16 2.88 13.87 11.88
N THR A 17 3.75 13.89 12.90
CA THR A 17 3.62 14.43 14.27
C THR A 17 2.36 14.06 15.08
N GLU A 18 1.16 14.11 14.51
CA GLU A 18 -0.13 13.80 15.14
C GLU A 18 -1.08 13.02 14.20
N ALA A 19 -0.62 12.63 13.00
CA ALA A 19 -1.34 11.77 12.05
C ALA A 19 -0.55 10.49 11.75
N HIS A 20 -1.28 9.37 11.75
CA HIS A 20 -0.72 8.02 11.80
C HIS A 20 -1.36 7.13 10.74
N MET A 21 -0.58 6.72 9.73
CA MET A 21 -1.07 5.86 8.65
C MET A 21 -0.70 4.40 8.88
N PHE A 22 -1.69 3.52 8.88
CA PHE A 22 -1.55 2.08 8.96
C PHE A 22 -1.43 1.46 7.56
N TRP A 23 -0.46 0.58 7.39
CA TRP A 23 -0.24 -0.16 6.15
C TRP A 23 0.28 -1.56 6.40
N TRP A 24 0.07 -2.42 5.41
CA TRP A 24 0.40 -3.83 5.48
C TRP A 24 1.02 -4.30 4.16
N LEU A 25 2.29 -4.70 4.19
CA LEU A 25 2.97 -5.32 3.05
C LEU A 25 3.04 -6.84 3.20
N TYR A 26 2.52 -7.55 2.20
CA TYR A 26 2.71 -8.98 2.01
C TYR A 26 3.78 -9.23 0.95
N LYS A 27 4.88 -9.89 1.34
CA LYS A 27 5.83 -10.45 0.38
C LYS A 27 5.32 -11.79 -0.14
N SER A 28 5.28 -11.94 -1.46
CA SER A 28 4.77 -13.15 -2.10
C SER A 28 5.71 -14.34 -1.87
N PRO A 29 5.20 -15.51 -1.46
CA PRO A 29 5.97 -16.75 -1.44
C PRO A 29 6.24 -17.30 -2.85
N TYR A 30 5.59 -16.74 -3.88
CA TYR A 30 5.77 -17.11 -5.28
C TYR A 30 6.80 -16.22 -5.99
N ARG A 31 7.44 -15.29 -5.26
CA ARG A 31 8.41 -14.35 -5.79
C ARG A 31 9.56 -15.09 -6.47
N THR A 32 9.82 -14.76 -7.73
CA THR A 32 10.95 -15.30 -8.50
C THR A 32 12.07 -14.27 -8.58
N GLN A 33 13.32 -14.73 -8.44
CA GLN A 33 14.50 -13.89 -8.64
C GLN A 33 14.84 -13.86 -10.13
N ASN A 34 14.20 -12.95 -10.88
CA ASN A 34 14.48 -12.74 -12.30
C ASN A 34 14.80 -11.25 -12.55
N SER A 35 16.06 -10.96 -12.90
CA SER A 35 16.52 -9.60 -13.17
C SER A 35 15.86 -8.96 -14.40
N ARG A 36 15.49 -9.77 -15.41
CA ARG A 36 14.80 -9.31 -16.62
C ARG A 36 13.31 -9.03 -16.39
N LYS A 37 12.72 -9.70 -15.39
CA LYS A 37 11.32 -9.52 -15.00
C LYS A 37 11.21 -9.42 -13.47
N PRO A 38 11.59 -8.27 -12.88
CA PRO A 38 11.51 -8.08 -11.44
C PRO A 38 10.07 -8.27 -10.95
N TRP A 39 9.92 -8.93 -9.81
CA TRP A 39 8.61 -9.19 -9.21
C TRP A 39 7.88 -7.87 -8.90
N PRO A 40 6.61 -7.68 -9.26
CA PRO A 40 5.93 -6.40 -9.03
C PRO A 40 5.47 -6.24 -7.59
N ILE A 41 5.27 -4.98 -7.19
CA ILE A 41 4.54 -4.60 -5.98
C ILE A 41 3.26 -3.88 -6.44
N ILE A 42 2.13 -4.23 -5.87
CA ILE A 42 0.86 -3.53 -6.08
C ILE A 42 0.52 -2.81 -4.78
N ILE A 43 0.34 -1.50 -4.84
CA ILE A 43 -0.40 -0.79 -3.78
C ILE A 43 -1.89 -0.80 -4.14
N TRP A 44 -2.72 -1.25 -3.21
CA TRP A 44 -4.17 -1.29 -3.35
C TRP A 44 -4.80 -0.13 -2.58
N LEU A 45 -5.57 0.71 -3.28
CA LEU A 45 -6.28 1.84 -2.69
C LEU A 45 -7.79 1.60 -2.75
N GLN A 46 -8.38 1.45 -1.56
CA GLN A 46 -9.82 1.28 -1.43
C GLN A 46 -10.56 2.61 -1.57
N GLY A 47 -11.82 2.54 -1.99
CA GLY A 47 -12.70 3.69 -2.15
C GLY A 47 -13.41 4.13 -0.87
N GLY A 48 -14.71 4.45 -1.03
CA GLY A 48 -15.54 5.11 -0.02
C GLY A 48 -15.96 6.50 -0.50
N PRO A 49 -15.25 7.60 -0.15
CA PRO A 49 -13.97 7.64 0.57
C PRO A 49 -14.07 7.22 2.04
N GLY A 50 -12.96 6.74 2.62
CA GLY A 50 -12.90 6.31 4.02
C GLY A 50 -13.18 4.83 4.28
N SER A 51 -13.18 3.98 3.24
CA SER A 51 -13.24 2.53 3.42
C SER A 51 -11.85 1.95 3.62
N SER A 52 -11.70 1.04 4.59
CA SER A 52 -10.41 0.44 4.94
C SER A 52 -9.88 -0.46 3.83
N GLY A 53 -8.71 -0.13 3.28
CA GLY A 53 -7.99 -0.97 2.31
C GLY A 53 -7.38 -2.20 2.95
N VAL A 54 -7.01 -2.13 4.24
CA VAL A 54 -6.58 -3.29 4.99
C VAL A 54 -7.76 -4.17 5.39
N GLY A 55 -8.93 -3.62 5.70
CA GLY A 55 -10.10 -4.40 6.05
C GLY A 55 -10.71 -5.10 4.83
N ILE A 56 -10.97 -4.33 3.77
CA ILE A 56 -11.73 -4.80 2.60
C ILE A 56 -10.77 -5.41 1.57
N GLY A 57 -9.86 -4.62 1.02
CA GLY A 57 -8.93 -5.06 -0.03
C GLY A 57 -8.13 -6.31 0.35
N ASN A 58 -7.63 -6.36 1.59
CA ASN A 58 -6.89 -7.51 2.08
C ASN A 58 -7.79 -8.70 2.42
N PHE A 59 -8.72 -8.57 3.38
CA PHE A 59 -9.42 -9.74 3.94
C PHE A 59 -10.69 -10.14 3.20
N ILE A 60 -11.26 -9.27 2.37
CA ILE A 60 -12.50 -9.54 1.63
C ILE A 60 -12.21 -9.84 0.16
N GLU A 61 -11.17 -9.22 -0.41
CA GLU A 61 -10.94 -9.22 -1.86
C GLU A 61 -9.69 -10.00 -2.28
N ILE A 62 -8.52 -9.35 -2.33
CA ILE A 62 -7.35 -9.84 -3.06
C ILE A 62 -6.22 -10.36 -2.18
N GLY A 63 -6.30 -10.15 -0.86
CA GLY A 63 -5.30 -10.63 0.09
C GLY A 63 -5.29 -12.14 0.27
N PRO A 64 -4.31 -12.66 1.03
CA PRO A 64 -4.09 -14.10 1.17
C PRO A 64 -5.04 -14.82 2.11
N LEU A 65 -5.68 -14.09 3.03
CA LEU A 65 -6.53 -14.65 4.07
C LEU A 65 -7.92 -14.02 3.98
N ASP A 66 -8.96 -14.78 4.33
CA ASP A 66 -10.29 -14.21 4.54
C ASP A 66 -10.44 -13.62 5.96
N VAL A 67 -11.61 -13.06 6.26
CA VAL A 67 -11.94 -12.50 7.59
C VAL A 67 -11.89 -13.52 8.73
N CYS A 68 -11.93 -14.82 8.43
CA CYS A 68 -11.77 -15.93 9.38
C CYS A 68 -10.33 -16.46 9.40
N LEU A 69 -9.38 -15.72 8.82
CA LEU A 69 -7.96 -16.08 8.68
C LEU A 69 -7.70 -17.37 7.90
N LYS A 70 -8.63 -17.76 7.00
CA LYS A 70 -8.46 -18.93 6.14
C LYS A 70 -7.78 -18.55 4.83
N PRO A 71 -6.83 -19.37 4.32
CA PRO A 71 -6.20 -19.16 3.02
C PRO A 71 -7.18 -18.96 1.86
N ARG A 72 -6.91 -17.97 1.02
CA ARG A 72 -7.67 -17.68 -0.21
C ARG A 72 -6.90 -18.16 -1.44
N ASN A 73 -7.52 -19.02 -2.24
CA ASN A 73 -6.96 -19.45 -3.52
C ASN A 73 -6.98 -18.34 -4.59
N SER A 74 -7.80 -17.30 -4.43
CA SER A 74 -7.93 -16.18 -5.36
C SER A 74 -6.92 -15.05 -5.13
N THR A 75 -6.03 -15.18 -4.14
CA THR A 75 -5.11 -14.09 -3.76
C THR A 75 -4.22 -13.63 -4.91
N TRP A 76 -4.02 -12.31 -4.98
CA TRP A 76 -3.12 -11.69 -5.95
C TRP A 76 -1.64 -11.86 -5.60
N LEU A 77 -1.30 -12.41 -4.43
CA LEU A 77 0.09 -12.78 -4.11
C LEU A 77 0.69 -13.75 -5.13
N LYS A 78 -0.11 -14.48 -5.89
CA LYS A 78 0.35 -15.32 -7.00
C LYS A 78 1.07 -14.55 -8.11
N LYS A 79 0.97 -13.22 -8.14
CA LYS A 79 1.47 -12.35 -9.23
C LYS A 79 2.26 -11.13 -8.76
N ALA A 80 2.08 -10.67 -7.52
CA ALA A 80 2.75 -9.48 -6.99
C ALA A 80 2.94 -9.59 -5.47
N ASP A 81 3.80 -8.75 -4.91
CA ASP A 81 3.68 -8.38 -3.49
C ASP A 81 2.52 -7.39 -3.36
N LEU A 82 1.80 -7.41 -2.23
CA LEU A 82 0.62 -6.57 -2.01
C LEU A 82 0.85 -5.61 -0.84
N LEU A 83 0.73 -4.31 -1.10
CA LEU A 83 0.76 -3.23 -0.12
C LEU A 83 -0.66 -2.70 0.06
N PHE A 84 -1.26 -2.98 1.21
CA PHE A 84 -2.54 -2.42 1.60
C PHE A 84 -2.32 -1.22 2.50
N VAL A 85 -3.15 -0.19 2.34
CA VAL A 85 -3.08 1.03 3.14
C VAL A 85 -4.48 1.42 3.57
N ASP A 86 -4.61 1.86 4.81
CA ASP A 86 -5.82 2.53 5.26
C ASP A 86 -5.66 4.04 5.02
N ASN A 87 -6.29 4.56 3.97
CA ASN A 87 -6.21 5.96 3.60
C ASN A 87 -7.60 6.52 3.24
N PRO A 88 -7.83 7.84 3.40
CA PRO A 88 -6.97 8.83 4.07
C PRO A 88 -6.80 8.58 5.57
N VAL A 89 -5.92 9.33 6.24
CA VAL A 89 -5.76 9.22 7.71
C VAL A 89 -7.11 9.47 8.40
N GLY A 90 -7.46 8.66 9.41
CA GLY A 90 -8.80 8.57 9.99
C GLY A 90 -9.63 7.39 9.45
N THR A 91 -9.12 6.67 8.44
CA THR A 91 -9.73 5.45 7.89
C THR A 91 -9.19 4.21 8.55
N GLY A 92 -10.04 3.22 8.86
CA GLY A 92 -9.59 1.91 9.34
C GLY A 92 -8.75 2.01 10.61
N TYR A 93 -7.52 1.50 10.56
CA TYR A 93 -6.54 1.61 11.65
C TYR A 93 -5.66 2.87 11.57
N SER A 94 -5.77 3.68 10.52
CA SER A 94 -5.12 4.98 10.45
C SER A 94 -5.88 6.01 11.28
N TYR A 95 -5.19 6.77 12.12
CA TYR A 95 -5.82 7.69 13.07
C TYR A 95 -5.05 9.00 13.21
N VAL A 96 -5.70 9.98 13.83
CA VAL A 96 -5.10 11.25 14.23
C VAL A 96 -5.28 11.43 15.74
N GLU A 97 -4.34 12.14 16.38
CA GLU A 97 -4.44 12.50 17.80
C GLU A 97 -5.41 13.68 18.01
N ASP A 98 -5.53 14.55 17.00
CA ASP A 98 -6.46 15.69 16.97
C ASP A 98 -7.19 15.74 15.63
N ALA A 99 -8.50 15.93 15.67
CA ALA A 99 -9.36 15.96 14.47
C ALA A 99 -8.97 17.04 13.44
N LYS A 100 -8.22 18.08 13.83
CA LYS A 100 -7.70 19.09 12.89
C LYS A 100 -6.69 18.53 11.87
N PHE A 101 -6.13 17.35 12.12
CA PHE A 101 -5.23 16.66 11.18
C PHE A 101 -5.95 15.66 10.27
N LEU A 102 -7.27 15.56 10.35
CA LEU A 102 -8.02 14.78 9.37
C LEU A 102 -7.80 15.38 7.97
N VAL A 103 -7.57 14.49 7.01
CA VAL A 103 -7.32 14.87 5.62
C VAL A 103 -8.62 15.35 4.99
N MET A 104 -8.59 16.55 4.39
CA MET A 104 -9.79 17.22 3.88
C MET A 104 -9.91 17.19 2.36
N ASN A 105 -8.85 16.84 1.63
CA ASN A 105 -8.86 16.77 0.16
C ASN A 105 -7.90 15.72 -0.42
N ASP A 106 -8.07 15.45 -1.72
CA ASP A 106 -7.34 14.40 -2.43
C ASP A 106 -5.83 14.73 -2.59
N ASP A 107 -5.44 16.00 -2.57
CA ASP A 107 -4.03 16.44 -2.70
C ASP A 107 -3.26 16.22 -1.39
N GLU A 108 -3.87 16.53 -0.24
CA GLU A 108 -3.34 16.19 1.09
C GLU A 108 -3.17 14.67 1.23
N ASN A 109 -4.20 13.88 0.90
CA ASN A 109 -4.10 12.42 0.92
C ASN A 109 -2.98 11.90 0.01
N ALA A 110 -2.81 12.49 -1.18
CA ALA A 110 -1.72 12.12 -2.09
C ALA A 110 -0.34 12.46 -1.53
N ALA A 111 -0.20 13.58 -0.80
CA ALA A 111 1.03 13.95 -0.13
C ALA A 111 1.38 12.96 0.99
N ASP A 112 0.40 12.57 1.81
CA ASP A 112 0.59 11.58 2.87
C ASP A 112 0.97 10.21 2.31
N LEU A 113 0.23 9.71 1.32
CA LEU A 113 0.55 8.46 0.62
C LEU A 113 1.92 8.50 -0.06
N THR A 114 2.32 9.65 -0.62
CA THR A 114 3.66 9.82 -1.20
C THR A 114 4.73 9.73 -0.12
N THR A 115 4.48 10.30 1.06
CA THR A 115 5.41 10.25 2.18
C THR A 115 5.52 8.83 2.75
N LEU A 116 4.42 8.09 2.81
CA LEU A 116 4.44 6.65 3.07
C LEU A 116 5.32 5.90 2.05
N LEU A 117 5.15 6.14 0.75
CA LEU A 117 5.98 5.49 -0.27
C LEU A 117 7.47 5.83 -0.12
N ILE A 118 7.80 7.08 0.25
CA ILE A 118 9.17 7.50 0.55
C ILE A 118 9.73 6.64 1.69
N GLU A 119 9.01 6.53 2.80
CA GLU A 119 9.45 5.75 3.96
C GLU A 119 9.66 4.28 3.60
N VAL A 120 8.68 3.66 2.93
CA VAL A 120 8.72 2.23 2.57
C VAL A 120 9.87 1.92 1.60
N PHE A 121 9.99 2.68 0.51
CA PHE A 121 10.92 2.34 -0.56
C PHE A 121 12.34 2.86 -0.29
N ASN A 122 12.50 3.97 0.42
CA ASN A 122 13.83 4.49 0.73
C ASN A 122 14.50 3.72 1.88
N SER A 123 13.72 3.22 2.85
CA SER A 123 14.26 2.39 3.95
C SER A 123 14.68 0.99 3.48
N GLN A 124 14.00 0.42 2.49
CA GLN A 124 14.27 -0.93 1.97
C GLN A 124 14.76 -0.90 0.52
N LYS A 125 16.08 -0.80 0.33
CA LYS A 125 16.72 -0.81 -1.01
C LYS A 125 16.30 -1.98 -1.90
N SER A 126 15.94 -3.13 -1.32
CA SER A 126 15.47 -4.30 -2.07
C SER A 126 14.17 -4.02 -2.85
N LEU A 127 13.31 -3.12 -2.36
CA LEU A 127 12.03 -2.79 -3.00
C LEU A 127 12.21 -1.86 -4.21
N GLN A 128 13.27 -1.05 -4.24
CA GLN A 128 13.48 -0.01 -5.27
C GLN A 128 13.65 -0.59 -6.69
N ASN A 129 14.06 -1.86 -6.79
CA ASN A 129 14.21 -2.55 -8.06
C ASN A 129 12.90 -3.14 -8.59
N ASN A 130 11.90 -3.33 -7.72
CA ASN A 130 10.61 -3.87 -8.06
C ASN A 130 9.72 -2.75 -8.66
N PRO A 131 9.02 -2.99 -9.77
CA PRO A 131 8.05 -2.03 -10.28
C PRO A 131 6.86 -1.92 -9.33
N LEU A 132 6.47 -0.70 -8.99
CA LEU A 132 5.25 -0.38 -8.24
C LEU A 132 4.12 -0.07 -9.23
N TYR A 133 2.99 -0.75 -9.08
CA TYR A 133 1.73 -0.46 -9.74
C TYR A 133 0.74 0.07 -8.72
N ILE A 134 0.05 1.17 -9.06
CA ILE A 134 -1.03 1.72 -8.25
C ILE A 134 -2.35 1.19 -8.80
N VAL A 135 -3.05 0.41 -7.99
CA VAL A 135 -4.34 -0.20 -8.34
C VAL A 135 -5.37 0.22 -7.31
N ALA A 136 -6.60 0.43 -7.76
CA ALA A 136 -7.63 0.96 -6.89
C ALA A 136 -9.03 0.53 -7.31
N GLU A 137 -9.97 0.72 -6.39
CA GLU A 137 -11.39 0.45 -6.58
C GLU A 137 -12.23 1.69 -6.19
N SER A 138 -13.32 1.94 -6.94
CA SER A 138 -14.30 2.98 -6.62
C SER A 138 -13.64 4.37 -6.48
N TYR A 139 -13.92 5.13 -5.42
CA TYR A 139 -13.28 6.43 -5.15
C TYR A 139 -11.75 6.33 -5.08
N GLY A 140 -11.20 5.15 -4.80
CA GLY A 140 -9.77 4.88 -4.84
C GLY A 140 -9.15 5.20 -6.21
N GLY A 141 -9.93 5.19 -7.30
CA GLY A 141 -9.46 5.64 -8.61
C GLY A 141 -8.98 7.10 -8.61
N LYS A 142 -9.63 8.00 -7.85
CA LYS A 142 -9.14 9.37 -7.67
C LYS A 142 -7.83 9.39 -6.88
N PHE A 143 -7.78 8.66 -5.77
CA PHE A 143 -6.56 8.52 -4.97
C PHE A 143 -5.39 7.98 -5.80
N ALA A 144 -5.65 7.02 -6.68
CA ALA A 144 -4.62 6.45 -7.55
C ALA A 144 -4.02 7.49 -8.49
N VAL A 145 -4.86 8.31 -9.13
CA VAL A 145 -4.39 9.35 -10.06
C VAL A 145 -3.64 10.45 -9.31
N THR A 146 -4.16 10.94 -8.17
CA THR A 146 -3.49 12.00 -7.40
C THR A 146 -2.18 11.50 -6.79
N LEU A 147 -2.15 10.27 -6.26
CA LEU A 147 -0.93 9.63 -5.79
C LEU A 147 0.09 9.46 -6.92
N ALA A 148 -0.31 8.98 -8.10
CA ALA A 148 0.60 8.80 -9.23
C ALA A 148 1.27 10.12 -9.61
N LEU A 149 0.50 11.22 -9.68
CA LEU A 149 1.02 12.55 -9.98
C LEU A 149 1.99 13.05 -8.90
N SER A 150 1.62 12.91 -7.63
CA SER A 150 2.47 13.32 -6.50
C SER A 150 3.77 12.49 -6.43
N ALA A 151 3.67 11.17 -6.54
CA ALA A 151 4.81 10.26 -6.57
C ALA A 151 5.75 10.54 -7.75
N LEU A 152 5.22 10.80 -8.96
CA LEU A 152 6.04 11.17 -10.12
C LEU A 152 6.85 12.45 -9.87
N LYS A 153 6.26 13.46 -9.22
CA LYS A 153 6.98 14.68 -8.82
C LYS A 153 8.09 14.35 -7.80
N ALA A 154 7.80 13.53 -6.79
CA ALA A 154 8.78 13.11 -5.79
C ALA A 154 9.95 12.30 -6.39
N ILE A 155 9.68 11.44 -7.38
CA ILE A 155 10.70 10.68 -8.12
C ILE A 155 11.58 11.63 -8.94
N LYS A 156 10.98 12.54 -9.71
CA LYS A 156 11.72 13.55 -10.50
C LYS A 156 12.65 14.41 -9.63
N ASN A 157 12.21 14.73 -8.42
CA ASN A 157 12.98 15.51 -7.45
C ASN A 157 13.98 14.67 -6.62
N GLY A 158 14.12 13.37 -6.89
CA GLY A 158 15.05 12.48 -6.19
C GLY A 158 14.66 12.15 -4.74
N LYS A 159 13.45 12.55 -4.29
CA LYS A 159 12.95 12.29 -2.92
C LYS A 159 12.44 10.85 -2.76
N LEU A 160 11.84 10.29 -3.81
CA LEU A 160 11.28 8.95 -3.82
C LEU A 160 12.08 8.02 -4.75
N LYS A 161 12.64 6.94 -4.21
CA LYS A 161 13.45 5.97 -4.97
C LYS A 161 12.65 4.71 -5.28
N LEU A 162 11.86 4.72 -6.36
CA LEU A 162 11.18 3.53 -6.86
C LEU A 162 10.96 3.57 -8.38
N LYS A 163 10.54 2.45 -8.97
CA LYS A 163 10.14 2.35 -10.38
C LYS A 163 8.62 2.34 -10.49
N LEU A 164 8.01 3.49 -10.78
CA LEU A 164 6.56 3.57 -11.02
C LEU A 164 6.24 3.02 -12.42
N ARG A 165 5.20 2.20 -12.54
CA ARG A 165 4.76 1.58 -13.81
C ARG A 165 3.25 1.66 -14.01
#